data_AF-A0A1Z8A7H6-F1
#
_entry.id   AF-A0A1Z8A7H6-F1
#
_cell.length_a   1.000
_cell.length_b   1.000
_cell.length_c   1.000
_cell.angle_alpha   90.00
_cell.angle_beta   90.00
_cell.angle_gamma   90.00
#
_symmetry.space_group_name_H-M   'P 1'
#
loop_
_entity.id
_entity.type
_entity.pdbx_description
1 polymer ?
#
loop_
_entity_poly.entity_id
_entity_poly.type
_entity_poly.pdbx_seq_one_letter_code
_entity_poly.pdbx_strand_id
1 'polypeptide(L)'
;MMLSVKEIDTRLEAILDNSEIGLSSEAGDMIVELQNDLRPHKPENRQGMLCASCGNENVLRDAWVDWCSESQDWVLGQVFDDAYCGVCDASVKVASYDLDKPLQLEAFAMASDGVGGFTLIEDYDQTPEFYDISLMQRIEATGEIVGLVELDNLTREEMERRFADLEERFPDANSEKHMREN
;
A
#
# COMPACT_ATOMS: atom_id res chain seq x y z
N MET A 1 10.40 -32.38 -11.10
CA MET A 1 10.40 -32.05 -9.66
C MET A 1 11.19 -30.77 -9.52
N MET A 2 10.52 -29.64 -9.31
CA MET A 2 11.15 -28.32 -9.24
C MET A 2 11.57 -28.10 -7.79
N LEU A 3 12.85 -27.81 -7.55
CA LEU A 3 13.35 -27.52 -6.20
C LEU A 3 12.81 -26.16 -5.77
N SER A 4 12.42 -26.03 -4.50
CA SER A 4 12.02 -24.74 -3.94
C SER A 4 13.24 -23.81 -3.81
N VAL A 5 13.01 -22.50 -3.85
CA VAL A 5 14.09 -21.48 -3.71
C VAL A 5 14.92 -21.71 -2.45
N LYS A 6 14.28 -22.09 -1.34
CA LYS A 6 14.97 -22.42 -0.08
C LYS A 6 15.91 -23.63 -0.21
N GLU A 7 15.53 -24.65 -0.98
CA GLU A 7 16.37 -25.83 -1.23
C GLU A 7 17.55 -25.52 -2.17
N ILE A 8 17.44 -24.49 -3.01
CA ILE A 8 18.53 -24.01 -3.85
C ILE A 8 19.53 -23.22 -3.01
N ASP A 9 19.05 -22.34 -2.13
CA ASP A 9 19.90 -21.53 -1.24
C ASP A 9 20.74 -22.39 -0.29
N THR A 10 20.12 -23.37 0.38
CA THR A 10 20.84 -24.26 1.30
C THR A 10 21.90 -25.11 0.59
N ARG A 11 21.69 -25.45 -0.69
CA ARG A 11 22.67 -26.22 -1.47
C ARG A 11 23.79 -25.34 -2.02
N LEU A 12 23.52 -24.07 -2.31
CA LEU A 12 24.55 -23.10 -2.69
C LEU A 12 25.49 -22.79 -1.54
N GLU A 13 24.96 -22.60 -0.32
CA GLU A 13 25.78 -22.38 0.89
C GLU A 13 26.72 -23.57 1.16
N ALA A 14 26.22 -24.81 1.02
CA ALA A 14 27.02 -26.03 1.22
C ALA A 14 28.12 -26.26 0.16
N ILE A 15 27.96 -25.71 -1.05
CA ILE A 15 28.98 -25.78 -2.12
C ILE A 15 30.10 -24.77 -1.86
N LEU A 16 29.76 -23.60 -1.31
CA LEU A 16 30.70 -22.53 -1.00
C LEU A 16 31.55 -22.85 0.25
N ASP A 17 30.97 -23.51 1.25
CA ASP A 17 31.72 -23.95 2.46
C ASP A 17 32.70 -25.10 2.18
N ASN A 18 32.48 -25.90 1.13
CA ASN A 18 33.35 -27.02 0.76
C ASN A 18 34.40 -26.67 -0.30
N SER A 19 34.41 -25.46 -0.84
CA SER A 19 35.46 -25.04 -1.77
C SER A 19 36.66 -24.47 -1.02
N GLU A 20 37.52 -25.35 -0.49
CA GLU A 20 38.96 -25.06 -0.32
C GLU A 20 39.67 -24.94 -1.69
N ILE A 21 38.98 -24.41 -2.69
CA ILE A 21 39.54 -24.12 -4.00
C ILE A 21 39.84 -22.64 -3.94
N GLY A 22 41.13 -22.30 -3.81
CA GLY A 22 41.62 -20.94 -3.98
C GLY A 22 41.27 -20.45 -5.39
N LEU A 23 40.07 -19.89 -5.52
CA LEU A 23 39.62 -19.18 -6.70
C LEU A 23 40.50 -17.93 -6.83
N SER A 24 41.04 -17.69 -8.02
CA SER A 24 41.76 -16.45 -8.30
C SER A 24 40.87 -15.25 -8.00
N SER A 25 41.47 -14.11 -7.65
CA SER A 25 40.73 -12.88 -7.31
C SER A 25 39.66 -12.52 -8.35
N GLU A 26 39.95 -12.74 -9.64
CA GLU A 26 39.01 -12.52 -10.75
C GLU A 26 37.77 -13.42 -10.72
N ALA A 27 37.91 -14.69 -10.31
CA ALA A 27 36.77 -15.60 -10.18
C ALA A 27 35.95 -15.31 -8.91
N GLY A 28 36.61 -14.82 -7.85
CA GLY A 28 35.93 -14.30 -6.66
C GLY A 28 35.11 -13.04 -6.97
N ASP A 29 35.68 -12.10 -7.72
CA ASP A 29 35.03 -10.85 -8.11
C ASP A 29 33.80 -11.11 -9.00
N MET A 30 33.90 -12.05 -9.96
CA MET A 30 32.79 -12.43 -10.84
C MET A 30 31.64 -13.12 -10.08
N ILE A 31 31.95 -13.90 -9.04
CA ILE A 31 30.93 -14.52 -8.17
C ILE A 31 30.24 -13.45 -7.31
N VAL A 32 30.96 -12.44 -6.82
CA VAL A 32 30.39 -11.33 -6.06
C VAL A 32 29.48 -10.47 -6.94
N GLU A 33 29.86 -10.20 -8.19
CA GLU A 33 29.00 -9.49 -9.15
C GLU A 33 27.71 -10.27 -9.45
N LEU A 34 27.81 -11.58 -9.76
CA LEU A 34 26.64 -12.43 -9.96
C LEU A 34 25.75 -12.52 -8.71
N GLN A 35 26.34 -12.54 -7.51
CA GLN A 35 25.59 -12.51 -6.25
C GLN A 35 24.88 -11.16 -6.02
N ASN A 36 25.43 -10.04 -6.48
CA ASN A 36 24.78 -8.74 -6.39
C ASN A 36 23.65 -8.59 -7.41
N ASP A 37 23.83 -9.09 -8.63
CA ASP A 37 22.80 -9.09 -9.67
C ASP A 37 21.62 -10.03 -9.35
N LEU A 38 21.87 -11.08 -8.56
CA LEU A 38 20.86 -12.03 -8.11
C LEU A 38 20.20 -11.65 -6.78
N ARG A 39 20.73 -10.66 -6.04
CA ARG A 39 19.98 -10.11 -4.91
C ARG A 39 18.79 -9.36 -5.50
N PRO A 40 17.55 -9.66 -5.08
CA PRO A 40 16.42 -8.83 -5.49
C PRO A 40 16.72 -7.41 -5.02
N HIS A 41 17.04 -6.54 -5.97
CA HIS A 41 17.15 -5.11 -5.71
C HIS A 41 15.83 -4.68 -5.09
N LYS A 42 15.83 -4.36 -3.79
CA LYS A 42 14.70 -3.67 -3.16
C LYS A 42 14.58 -2.38 -3.95
N PRO A 43 13.50 -2.15 -4.72
CA PRO A 43 13.39 -0.93 -5.50
C PRO A 43 13.44 0.24 -4.51
N GLU A 44 14.29 1.22 -4.80
CA GLU A 44 14.21 2.51 -4.12
C GLU A 44 12.83 3.10 -4.41
N ASN A 45 12.08 3.51 -3.38
CA ASN A 45 10.69 3.97 -3.43
C ASN A 45 9.64 2.85 -3.64
N ARG A 46 9.49 1.97 -2.64
CA ARG A 46 8.40 1.00 -2.61
C ARG A 46 7.06 1.73 -2.38
N GLN A 47 6.17 1.66 -3.35
CA GLN A 47 4.85 2.27 -3.26
C GLN A 47 3.75 1.23 -3.07
N GLY A 48 2.80 1.53 -2.19
CA GLY A 48 1.51 0.86 -2.11
C GLY A 48 0.47 1.62 -2.93
N MET A 49 -0.56 0.92 -3.39
CA MET A 49 -1.63 1.48 -4.24
C MET A 49 -2.98 1.17 -3.61
N LEU A 50 -3.81 2.19 -3.39
CA LEU A 50 -5.10 2.08 -2.73
C LEU A 50 -6.22 2.62 -3.60
N CYS A 51 -7.38 1.98 -3.53
CA CYS A 51 -8.62 2.59 -3.99
C CYS A 51 -8.92 3.82 -3.12
N ALA A 52 -8.94 5.01 -3.72
CA ALA A 52 -9.19 6.24 -2.97
C ALA A 52 -10.59 6.30 -2.33
N SER A 53 -11.54 5.48 -2.82
CA SER A 53 -12.92 5.42 -2.31
C SER A 53 -13.14 4.44 -1.17
N CYS A 54 -12.30 3.42 -1.01
CA CYS A 54 -12.53 2.37 0.00
C CYS A 54 -11.29 1.90 0.74
N GLY A 55 -10.10 2.38 0.36
CA GLY A 55 -8.83 2.03 0.96
C GLY A 55 -8.39 0.58 0.75
N ASN A 56 -8.95 -0.13 -0.22
CA ASN A 56 -8.54 -1.50 -0.53
C ASN A 56 -7.40 -1.52 -1.57
N GLU A 57 -6.48 -2.48 -1.42
CA GLU A 57 -5.32 -2.68 -2.32
C GLU A 57 -5.66 -3.45 -3.61
N ASN A 58 -6.87 -4.01 -3.72
CA ASN A 58 -7.35 -4.68 -4.94
C ASN A 58 -7.74 -3.64 -6.00
N VAL A 59 -6.73 -2.94 -6.52
CA VAL A 59 -6.81 -1.99 -7.61
C VAL A 59 -6.15 -2.57 -8.86
N LEU A 60 -6.83 -2.37 -9.99
CA LEU A 60 -6.41 -2.83 -11.30
C LEU A 60 -6.23 -1.60 -12.19
N ARG A 61 -5.28 -1.69 -13.14
CA ARG A 61 -5.16 -0.74 -14.24
C ARG A 61 -5.72 -1.35 -15.50
N ASP A 62 -6.32 -0.51 -16.34
CA ASP A 62 -6.62 -0.91 -17.69
C ASP A 62 -5.32 -1.09 -18.49
N ALA A 63 -5.37 -2.03 -19.43
CA ALA A 63 -4.25 -2.34 -20.28
C ALA A 63 -4.75 -2.92 -21.59
N TRP A 64 -3.98 -2.72 -22.65
CA TRP A 64 -4.13 -3.49 -23.88
C TRP A 64 -3.01 -4.51 -24.00
N VAL A 65 -3.39 -5.66 -24.53
CA VAL A 65 -2.51 -6.78 -24.79
C VAL A 65 -2.42 -7.00 -26.30
N ASP A 66 -1.22 -7.30 -26.77
CA ASP A 66 -0.94 -7.60 -28.16
C ASP A 66 -0.79 -9.11 -28.35
N TRP A 67 -1.26 -9.62 -29.49
CA TRP A 67 -1.02 -11.02 -29.85
C TRP A 67 0.40 -11.20 -30.37
N CYS A 68 1.25 -11.93 -29.65
CA CYS A 68 2.60 -12.26 -30.09
C CYS A 68 2.61 -13.59 -30.85
N SER A 69 2.90 -13.54 -32.15
CA SER A 69 2.94 -14.76 -32.98
C SER A 69 4.11 -15.69 -32.66
N GLU A 70 5.19 -15.19 -32.07
CA GLU A 70 6.34 -16.02 -31.72
C GLU A 70 6.08 -16.84 -30.45
N SER A 71 5.56 -16.19 -29.40
CA SER A 71 5.18 -16.87 -28.16
C SER A 71 3.81 -17.55 -28.23
N GLN A 72 3.01 -17.26 -29.27
CA GLN A 72 1.61 -17.69 -29.41
C GLN A 72 0.78 -17.34 -28.17
N ASP A 73 0.98 -16.13 -27.65
CA ASP A 73 0.35 -15.67 -26.41
C ASP A 73 0.02 -14.17 -26.46
N TRP A 74 -0.89 -13.75 -25.58
CA TRP A 74 -1.17 -12.35 -25.33
C TRP A 74 -0.08 -11.75 -24.45
N VAL A 75 0.56 -10.68 -24.91
CA VAL A 75 1.61 -9.98 -24.18
C VAL A 75 1.13 -8.59 -23.80
N LEU A 76 1.50 -8.11 -22.62
CA LEU A 76 1.17 -6.75 -22.20
C LEU A 76 1.84 -5.74 -23.15
N GLY A 77 1.03 -4.93 -23.82
CA GLY A 77 1.51 -3.86 -24.70
C GLY A 77 1.67 -2.55 -23.95
N GLN A 78 0.57 -2.07 -23.37
CA GLN A 78 0.54 -0.80 -22.63
C GLN A 78 -0.47 -0.84 -21.48
N VAL A 79 -0.13 -0.17 -20.40
CA VAL A 79 -1.00 0.13 -19.25
C VAL A 79 -1.43 1.60 -19.34
N PHE A 80 -2.68 1.91 -19.01
CA PHE A 80 -3.16 3.30 -18.98
C PHE A 80 -3.54 3.73 -17.55
N ASP A 81 -4.03 4.97 -17.45
CA ASP A 81 -4.29 5.64 -16.19
C ASP A 81 -5.70 5.39 -15.65
N ASP A 82 -6.55 4.65 -16.36
CA ASP A 82 -7.84 4.24 -15.83
C ASP A 82 -7.62 3.13 -14.81
N ALA A 83 -8.40 3.16 -13.73
CA ALA A 83 -8.32 2.17 -12.67
C ALA A 83 -9.68 1.62 -12.29
N TYR A 84 -9.66 0.39 -11.81
CA TYR A 84 -10.82 -0.35 -11.33
C TYR A 84 -10.53 -0.92 -9.94
N CYS A 85 -11.49 -0.86 -9.03
CA CYS A 85 -11.37 -1.53 -7.75
C CYS A 85 -12.18 -2.83 -7.76
N GLY A 86 -11.52 -3.96 -7.51
CA GLY A 86 -12.18 -5.26 -7.46
C GLY A 86 -13.13 -5.45 -6.26
N VAL A 87 -13.07 -4.56 -5.27
CA VAL A 87 -14.01 -4.55 -4.13
C VAL A 87 -15.19 -3.61 -4.37
N CYS A 88 -14.94 -2.41 -4.91
CA CYS A 88 -16.04 -1.50 -5.26
C CYS A 88 -16.79 -1.95 -6.52
N ASP A 89 -16.18 -2.83 -7.33
CA ASP A 89 -16.68 -3.27 -8.63
C ASP A 89 -16.99 -2.08 -9.56
N ALA A 90 -16.10 -1.09 -9.57
CA ALA A 90 -16.26 0.16 -10.28
C ALA A 90 -14.93 0.80 -10.66
N SER A 91 -14.98 1.74 -11.62
CA SER A 91 -13.85 2.62 -11.93
C SER A 91 -13.57 3.57 -10.77
N VAL A 92 -12.30 3.74 -10.42
CA VAL A 92 -11.87 4.48 -9.23
C VAL A 92 -10.65 5.35 -9.50
N LYS A 93 -10.37 6.28 -8.58
CA LYS A 93 -9.05 6.87 -8.44
C LYS A 93 -8.16 5.97 -7.59
N VAL A 94 -6.86 5.98 -7.89
CA VAL A 94 -5.84 5.26 -7.11
C VAL A 94 -4.97 6.27 -6.38
N ALA A 95 -4.79 6.07 -5.09
CA ALA A 95 -3.82 6.79 -4.28
C ALA A 95 -2.56 5.93 -4.10
N SER A 96 -1.39 6.53 -4.28
CA SER A 96 -0.10 5.89 -4.00
C SER A 96 0.48 6.41 -2.68
N TYR A 97 1.12 5.55 -1.91
CA TYR A 97 1.83 5.94 -0.68
C TYR A 97 3.18 5.21 -0.57
N ASP A 98 4.13 5.80 0.14
CA ASP A 98 5.43 5.18 0.41
C ASP A 98 5.27 4.10 1.50
N LEU A 99 5.61 2.85 1.17
CA LEU A 99 5.50 1.70 2.07
C LEU A 99 6.49 1.76 3.24
N ASP A 100 7.56 2.55 3.11
CA ASP A 100 8.59 2.69 4.13
C ASP A 100 8.34 3.94 5.03
N LYS A 101 7.19 4.63 4.88
CA LYS A 101 6.80 5.81 5.68
C LYS A 101 5.50 5.58 6.45
N PRO A 102 5.36 6.13 7.67
CA PRO A 102 4.19 5.90 8.49
C PRO A 102 2.93 6.52 7.87
N LEU A 103 1.81 5.82 8.04
CA LEU A 103 0.48 6.34 7.75
C LEU A 103 -0.14 6.97 9.01
N GLN A 104 -1.08 7.89 8.80
CA GLN A 104 -1.95 8.47 9.83
C GLN A 104 -3.38 8.09 9.49
N LEU A 105 -4.09 7.49 10.45
CA LEU A 105 -5.49 7.10 10.32
C LEU A 105 -6.29 7.83 11.38
N GLU A 106 -7.18 8.73 10.96
CA GLU A 106 -7.92 9.59 11.87
C GLU A 106 -9.43 9.45 11.62
N ALA A 107 -10.21 9.40 12.70
CA ALA A 107 -11.68 9.49 12.63
C ALA A 107 -12.18 10.73 13.36
N PHE A 108 -13.17 11.39 12.79
CA PHE A 108 -13.69 12.66 13.27
C PHE A 108 -15.19 12.58 13.51
N ALA A 109 -15.66 13.17 14.61
CA ALA A 109 -17.07 13.42 14.83
C ALA A 109 -17.44 14.84 14.35
N MET A 110 -18.48 14.93 13.52
CA MET A 110 -18.91 16.18 12.88
C MET A 110 -20.28 16.60 13.38
N ALA A 111 -20.47 17.89 13.68
CA ALA A 111 -21.76 18.48 14.01
C ALA A 111 -22.01 19.76 13.19
N SER A 112 -23.28 20.11 12.96
CA SER A 112 -23.60 21.37 12.31
C SER A 112 -23.14 22.56 13.16
N ASP A 113 -22.60 23.58 12.49
CA ASP A 113 -22.27 24.87 13.09
C ASP A 113 -23.50 25.79 13.29
N GLY A 114 -24.69 25.35 12.89
CA GLY A 114 -25.95 26.11 12.98
C GLY A 114 -26.11 27.20 11.92
N VAL A 115 -25.14 27.39 11.01
CA VAL A 115 -25.20 28.33 9.88
C VAL A 115 -25.05 27.65 8.52
N GLY A 116 -25.13 26.33 8.49
CA GLY A 116 -25.13 25.50 7.27
C GLY A 116 -23.76 24.93 6.92
N GLY A 117 -22.78 25.06 7.79
CA GLY A 117 -21.53 24.32 7.76
C GLY A 117 -21.49 23.21 8.80
N PHE A 118 -20.35 22.53 8.85
CA PHE A 118 -20.04 21.47 9.80
C PHE A 118 -18.69 21.76 10.44
N THR A 119 -18.58 21.45 11.73
CA THR A 119 -17.35 21.58 12.50
C THR A 119 -16.99 20.26 13.16
N LEU A 120 -15.68 20.07 13.35
CA LEU A 120 -15.17 19.07 14.27
C LEU A 120 -15.74 19.33 15.65
N ILE A 121 -16.22 18.28 16.30
CA ILE A 121 -16.69 18.37 17.68
C ILE A 121 -15.47 18.37 18.59
N GLU A 122 -15.13 19.54 19.11
CA GLU A 122 -14.12 19.71 20.16
C GLU A 122 -14.77 19.70 21.56
N ASP A 123 -16.05 20.07 21.65
CA ASP A 123 -16.79 20.25 22.90
C ASP A 123 -17.76 19.10 23.20
N TYR A 124 -17.70 18.59 24.43
CA TYR A 124 -18.34 17.36 24.91
C TYR A 124 -19.89 17.33 24.91
N ASP A 125 -20.55 18.46 24.67
CA ASP A 125 -22.01 18.59 24.75
C ASP A 125 -22.72 18.48 23.38
N GLN A 126 -21.96 18.39 22.27
CA GLN A 126 -22.53 18.26 20.93
C GLN A 126 -22.74 16.78 20.55
N THR A 127 -23.91 16.50 19.95
CA THR A 127 -24.19 15.17 19.38
C THR A 127 -23.69 15.15 17.93
N PRO A 128 -22.86 14.17 17.54
CA PRO A 128 -22.42 14.03 16.16
C PRO A 128 -23.58 13.77 15.21
N GLU A 129 -23.59 14.47 14.08
CA GLU A 129 -24.51 14.23 12.96
C GLU A 129 -23.98 13.14 12.03
N PHE A 130 -22.67 13.12 11.82
CA PHE A 130 -21.97 12.11 11.04
C PHE A 130 -20.50 12.03 11.47
N TYR A 131 -19.78 11.10 10.86
CA TYR A 131 -18.38 10.87 11.10
C TYR A 131 -17.61 10.77 9.80
N ASP A 132 -16.37 11.23 9.82
CA ASP A 132 -15.45 11.13 8.69
C ASP A 132 -14.23 10.30 9.09
N ILE A 133 -13.62 9.61 8.13
CA ILE A 133 -12.35 8.89 8.31
C ILE A 133 -11.37 9.36 7.24
N SER A 134 -10.14 9.70 7.67
CA SER A 134 -9.04 10.07 6.78
C SER A 134 -7.84 9.15 7.00
N LEU A 135 -7.39 8.49 5.93
CA LEU A 135 -6.08 7.84 5.87
C LEU A 135 -5.13 8.74 5.07
N MET A 136 -4.00 9.10 5.67
CA MET A 136 -3.09 10.10 5.13
C MET A 136 -1.63 9.68 5.30
N GLN A 137 -0.74 10.25 4.48
CA GLN A 137 0.70 10.15 4.67
C GLN A 137 1.33 11.53 4.67
N ARG A 138 2.21 11.78 5.65
CA ARG A 138 3.02 13.01 5.69
C ARG A 138 4.30 12.80 4.91
N ILE A 139 4.54 13.67 3.94
CA ILE A 139 5.81 13.74 3.20
C ILE A 139 6.82 14.49 4.08
N GLU A 140 7.76 13.77 4.70
CA GLU A 140 8.73 14.36 5.64
C GLU A 140 9.55 15.51 5.04
N ALA A 141 9.90 15.42 3.75
CA ALA A 141 10.75 16.42 3.09
C ALA A 141 10.08 17.79 2.96
N THR A 142 8.75 17.82 2.81
CA THR A 142 7.98 19.06 2.57
C THR A 142 7.05 19.41 3.72
N GLY A 143 6.74 18.44 4.59
CA GLY A 143 5.69 18.52 5.59
C GLY A 143 4.27 18.39 5.02
N GLU A 144 4.13 18.22 3.70
CA GLU A 144 2.86 18.06 3.00
C GLU A 144 2.12 16.81 3.46
N ILE A 145 0.80 16.92 3.59
CA ILE A 145 -0.08 15.81 3.94
C ILE A 145 -0.78 15.39 2.66
N VAL A 146 -0.64 14.12 2.30
CA VAL A 146 -1.34 13.51 1.17
C VAL A 146 -2.49 12.68 1.69
N GLY A 147 -3.72 13.05 1.33
CA GLY A 147 -4.91 12.24 1.55
C GLY A 147 -4.89 11.01 0.65
N LEU A 148 -5.02 9.83 1.25
CA LEU A 148 -5.01 8.54 0.55
C LEU A 148 -6.42 7.96 0.43
N VAL A 149 -7.19 8.05 1.51
CA VAL A 149 -8.58 7.60 1.59
C VAL A 149 -9.34 8.59 2.44
N GLU A 150 -10.48 9.04 1.93
CA GLU A 150 -11.42 9.92 2.64
C GLU A 150 -12.80 9.26 2.59
N LEU A 151 -13.35 8.94 3.76
CA LEU A 151 -14.69 8.36 3.89
C LEU A 151 -15.56 9.33 4.67
N ASP A 152 -16.47 10.01 3.96
CA ASP A 152 -17.27 11.09 4.53
C ASP A 152 -18.70 10.64 4.88
N ASN A 153 -19.34 11.41 5.76
CA ASN A 153 -20.76 11.33 6.06
C ASN A 153 -21.22 9.93 6.55
N LEU A 154 -20.39 9.27 7.34
CA LEU A 154 -20.68 7.94 7.87
C LEU A 154 -21.58 8.01 9.11
N THR A 155 -22.42 7.00 9.28
CA THR A 155 -23.02 6.73 10.60
C THR A 155 -21.94 6.22 11.57
N ARG A 156 -22.21 6.26 12.88
CA ARG A 156 -21.27 5.74 13.89
C ARG A 156 -20.91 4.27 13.64
N GLU A 157 -21.91 3.43 13.37
CA GLU A 157 -21.69 2.00 13.11
C GLU A 157 -20.84 1.77 11.86
N GLU A 158 -21.09 2.54 10.79
CA GLU A 158 -20.28 2.47 9.59
C GLU A 158 -18.85 2.92 9.84
N MET A 159 -18.66 4.04 10.53
CA MET A 159 -17.34 4.53 10.89
C MET A 159 -16.57 3.52 11.74
N GLU A 160 -17.17 2.97 12.81
CA GLU A 160 -16.49 1.98 13.67
C GLU A 160 -16.05 0.75 12.87
N ARG A 161 -16.92 0.24 12.00
CA ARG A 161 -16.63 -0.90 11.13
C ARG A 161 -15.52 -0.58 10.13
N ARG A 162 -15.60 0.57 9.46
CA ARG A 162 -14.64 0.98 8.41
C ARG A 162 -13.28 1.32 8.99
N PHE A 163 -13.26 1.97 10.15
CA PHE A 163 -12.03 2.30 10.85
C PHE A 163 -11.30 1.02 11.29
N ALA A 164 -12.01 0.07 11.89
CA ALA A 164 -11.43 -1.22 12.29
C ALA A 164 -10.87 -2.00 11.08
N ASP A 165 -11.57 -1.98 9.94
CA ASP A 165 -11.11 -2.59 8.68
C ASP A 165 -9.84 -1.91 8.13
N LEU A 166 -9.70 -0.59 8.30
CA LEU A 166 -8.46 0.13 7.96
C LEU A 166 -7.33 -0.14 8.97
N GLU A 167 -7.61 -0.21 10.28
CA GLU A 167 -6.63 -0.59 11.31
C GLU A 167 -6.08 -2.00 11.08
N GLU A 168 -6.94 -2.95 10.69
CA GLU A 168 -6.53 -4.33 10.40
C GLU A 168 -5.61 -4.40 9.17
N ARG A 169 -5.90 -3.59 8.13
CA ARG A 169 -5.08 -3.54 6.91
C ARG A 169 -3.78 -2.79 7.11
N PHE A 170 -3.79 -1.73 7.93
CA PHE A 170 -2.65 -0.86 8.19
C PHE A 170 -2.31 -0.87 9.69
N PRO A 171 -1.84 -2.01 10.23
CA PRO A 171 -1.60 -2.17 11.67
C PRO A 171 -0.49 -1.24 12.20
N ASP A 172 0.38 -0.75 11.31
CA ASP A 172 1.46 0.18 11.65
C ASP A 172 1.05 1.66 11.45
N ALA A 173 -0.20 1.95 11.08
CA ALA A 173 -0.70 3.32 10.99
C ALA A 173 -0.86 3.93 12.39
N ASN A 174 -0.44 5.18 12.54
CA ASN A 174 -0.74 5.95 13.74
C ASN A 174 -2.22 6.29 13.73
N SER A 175 -2.99 5.60 14.57
CA SER A 175 -4.45 5.65 14.55
C SER A 175 -5.00 6.48 15.70
N GLU A 176 -5.86 7.45 15.41
CA GLU A 176 -6.50 8.32 16.39
C GLU A 176 -8.00 8.49 16.11
N LYS A 177 -8.81 8.52 17.17
CA LYS A 177 -10.26 8.72 17.10
C LYS A 177 -10.60 10.00 17.86
N HIS A 178 -10.92 11.07 17.14
CA HIS A 178 -11.34 12.36 17.70
C HIS A 178 -12.84 12.34 18.01
N MET A 179 -13.24 11.47 18.94
CA MET A 179 -14.62 11.28 19.34
C MET A 179 -14.72 10.63 20.73
N ARG A 180 -15.91 10.69 21.35
CA ARG A 180 -16.16 10.10 22.66
C ARG A 180 -16.23 8.57 22.61
N GLU A 181 -15.46 7.89 23.46
CA GLU A 181 -15.74 6.51 23.87
C GLU A 181 -16.95 6.52 24.82
N ASN A 182 -17.99 5.75 24.48
CA ASN A 182 -19.21 5.68 25.30
C ASN A 182 -18.97 4.98 26.63
#